data_AF-A0A1W9T577-F1
#
_entry.id   AF-A0A1W9T577-F1
#
_cell.length_a   1.000
_cell.length_b   1.000
_cell.length_c   1.000
_cell.angle_alpha   90.00
_cell.angle_beta   90.00
_cell.angle_gamma   90.00
#
_symmetry.space_group_name_H-M   'P 1'
#
loop_
_entity.id
_entity.type
_entity.pdbx_description
1 polymer ?
#
loop_
_entity_poly.entity_id
_entity_poly.type
_entity_poly.pdbx_seq_one_letter_code
_entity_poly.pdbx_strand_id
1 'polypeptide(L)'
;WYQELDTQPLGHDAADVSIAGGVLGKTMAEHDISISSIQSRCLDVAFYNDRVGKVKNKSKVLFTEICSLIQQAFEQDATGDEPMQVIVDRQGGRINYQRELLRMFPEFSLSVIRQDAAMSSYEMTRSGRVMRIHFCIKADSKYLTVALASMVSKYLREVMMASLNRYFCELCTDLKPTAGYWQDGQRFVKDLSTQLKPHQFDKDKLVRIL
;
A
#
# COMPACT_ATOMS: atom_id res chain seq x y z
N TRP A 1 -8.48 6.31 17.64
CA TRP A 1 -7.55 7.25 16.96
C TRP A 1 -7.88 7.50 15.49
N TYR A 2 -8.28 6.53 14.65
CA TYR A 2 -8.63 6.80 13.23
C TYR A 2 -10.09 7.26 12.98
N GLN A 3 -10.73 7.88 13.96
CA GLN A 3 -12.06 8.46 13.72
C GLN A 3 -11.90 9.68 12.79
N GLU A 4 -12.87 9.86 11.88
CA GLU A 4 -12.91 11.01 10.95
C GLU A 4 -11.64 11.13 10.09
N LEU A 5 -11.07 10.00 9.66
CA LEU A 5 -9.85 10.01 8.84
C LEU A 5 -10.05 10.74 7.49
N ASP A 6 -11.27 10.67 6.96
CA ASP A 6 -11.72 11.29 5.72
C ASP A 6 -11.79 12.82 5.79
N THR A 7 -11.87 13.40 7.00
CA THR A 7 -11.93 14.85 7.21
C THR A 7 -10.57 15.46 7.57
N GLN A 8 -9.50 14.67 7.58
CA GLN A 8 -8.18 15.08 8.06
C GLN A 8 -7.18 15.31 6.92
N PRO A 9 -7.05 16.55 6.41
CA PRO A 9 -6.04 16.87 5.40
C PRO A 9 -4.63 16.89 6.01
N LEU A 10 -3.62 16.64 5.18
CA LEU A 10 -2.22 16.88 5.52
C LEU A 10 -1.82 18.35 5.32
N GLY A 11 -2.61 19.29 5.84
CA GLY A 11 -2.26 20.72 5.87
C GLY A 11 -1.84 21.33 4.53
N HIS A 12 -2.24 20.74 3.40
CA HIS A 12 -1.89 21.22 2.07
C HIS A 12 -2.73 22.43 1.72
N ASP A 13 -2.14 23.40 1.01
CA ASP A 13 -2.87 24.50 0.42
C ASP A 13 -3.80 23.97 -0.69
N ALA A 14 -5.10 24.21 -0.56
CA ALA A 14 -6.09 23.76 -1.52
C ALA A 14 -5.87 24.37 -2.92
N ALA A 15 -5.32 25.58 -3.00
CA ALA A 15 -4.98 26.22 -4.26
C ALA A 15 -3.82 25.49 -4.95
N ASP A 16 -2.75 25.16 -4.21
CA ASP A 16 -1.59 24.43 -4.74
C ASP A 16 -1.99 23.05 -5.25
N VAL A 17 -2.85 22.33 -4.50
CA VAL A 17 -3.37 21.02 -4.91
C VAL A 17 -4.20 21.15 -6.19
N SER A 18 -5.05 22.17 -6.29
CA SER A 18 -5.87 22.43 -7.48
C SER A 18 -4.99 22.73 -8.71
N ILE A 19 -3.96 23.56 -8.56
CA ILE A 19 -3.02 23.89 -9.63
C ILE A 19 -2.26 22.64 -10.10
N ALA A 20 -1.68 21.88 -9.17
CA ALA A 20 -0.95 20.66 -9.50
C ALA A 20 -1.85 19.60 -10.14
N GLY A 21 -3.08 19.45 -9.64
CA GLY A 21 -4.09 18.56 -10.20
C GLY A 21 -4.49 18.96 -11.62
N GLY A 22 -4.64 20.26 -11.89
CA GLY A 22 -4.92 20.79 -13.23
C GLY A 22 -3.80 20.50 -14.23
N VAL A 23 -2.54 20.67 -13.82
CA VAL A 23 -1.37 20.33 -14.66
C VAL A 23 -1.35 18.83 -14.99
N LEU A 24 -1.51 17.98 -13.98
CA LEU A 24 -1.55 16.52 -14.18
C LEU A 24 -2.71 16.11 -15.09
N GLY A 25 -3.91 16.64 -14.84
CA GLY A 25 -5.11 16.33 -15.62
C GLY A 25 -4.96 16.72 -17.10
N LYS A 26 -4.35 17.88 -17.38
CA LYS A 26 -4.05 18.31 -18.75
C LYS A 26 -3.09 17.33 -19.45
N THR A 27 -1.96 17.02 -18.82
CA THR A 27 -0.98 16.09 -19.39
C THR A 27 -1.57 14.69 -19.62
N MET A 28 -2.39 14.19 -18.69
CA MET A 28 -3.06 12.90 -18.88
C MET A 28 -4.03 12.92 -20.07
N ALA A 29 -4.82 13.99 -20.22
CA ALA A 29 -5.74 14.14 -21.35
C ALA A 29 -5.02 14.22 -22.71
N GLU A 30 -3.87 14.91 -22.77
CA GLU A 30 -3.02 14.98 -23.97
C GLU A 30 -2.46 13.61 -24.40
N HIS A 31 -2.46 12.63 -23.49
CA HIS A 31 -1.96 11.28 -23.71
C HIS A 31 -3.08 10.20 -23.68
N ASP A 32 -4.35 10.61 -23.74
CA ASP A 32 -5.52 9.70 -23.66
C ASP A 32 -5.52 8.82 -22.39
N ILE A 33 -4.95 9.31 -21.30
CA ILE A 33 -4.90 8.64 -20.00
C ILE A 33 -6.04 9.13 -19.12
N SER A 34 -6.76 8.20 -18.48
CA SER A 34 -7.72 8.50 -17.44
C SER A 34 -7.49 7.63 -16.19
N ILE A 35 -7.82 8.18 -15.02
CA ILE A 35 -7.82 7.40 -13.77
C ILE A 35 -9.22 6.83 -13.58
N SER A 36 -9.34 5.51 -13.66
CA SER A 36 -10.59 4.80 -13.37
C SER A 36 -10.84 4.68 -11.86
N SER A 37 -9.82 4.25 -11.11
CA SER A 37 -9.91 4.12 -9.66
C SER A 37 -8.53 4.19 -9.00
N ILE A 38 -8.54 4.53 -7.71
CA ILE A 38 -7.37 4.48 -6.83
C ILE A 38 -7.80 3.67 -5.61
N GLN A 39 -7.01 2.65 -5.27
CA GLN A 39 -7.28 1.81 -4.11
C GLN A 39 -6.00 1.64 -3.29
N SER A 40 -6.15 1.61 -1.97
CA SER A 40 -5.09 1.26 -1.04
C SER A 40 -5.63 0.28 0.01
N ARG A 41 -4.73 -0.46 0.65
CA ARG A 41 -5.04 -1.35 1.78
C ARG A 41 -4.20 -0.95 2.97
N CYS A 42 -4.83 -0.25 3.91
CA CYS A 42 -4.23 0.10 5.18
C CYS A 42 -4.40 -1.07 6.15
N LEU A 43 -3.29 -1.63 6.62
CA LEU A 43 -3.31 -2.69 7.62
C LEU A 43 -3.09 -2.06 8.99
N ASP A 44 -4.07 -2.17 9.88
CA ASP A 44 -3.85 -1.83 11.28
C ASP A 44 -2.83 -2.80 11.90
N VAL A 45 -2.15 -2.36 12.95
CA VAL A 45 -1.02 -3.11 13.51
C VAL A 45 -1.46 -4.42 14.13
N ALA A 46 -2.62 -4.47 14.81
CA ALA A 46 -3.08 -5.70 15.43
C ALA A 46 -3.51 -6.74 14.40
N PHE A 47 -4.22 -6.31 13.35
CA PHE A 47 -4.56 -7.16 12.21
C PHE A 47 -3.31 -7.64 11.48
N TYR A 48 -2.33 -6.76 11.26
CA TYR A 48 -1.05 -7.14 10.69
C TYR A 48 -0.34 -8.20 11.55
N ASN A 49 -0.31 -8.02 12.87
CA ASN A 49 0.31 -8.93 13.81
C ASN A 49 -0.37 -10.31 13.82
N ASP A 50 -1.71 -10.37 13.83
CA ASP A 50 -2.46 -11.63 13.72
C ASP A 50 -2.14 -12.37 12.42
N ARG A 51 -2.11 -11.66 11.30
CA ARG A 51 -1.81 -12.23 9.98
C ARG A 51 -0.38 -12.77 9.92
N VAL A 52 0.59 -12.03 10.47
CA VAL A 52 1.98 -12.48 10.56
C VAL A 52 2.10 -13.70 11.49
N GLY A 53 1.39 -13.73 12.62
CA GLY A 53 1.36 -14.88 13.51
C GLY A 53 0.88 -16.17 12.84
N LYS A 54 -0.15 -16.06 12.00
CA LYS A 54 -0.72 -17.20 11.23
C LYS A 54 0.19 -17.67 10.09
N VAL A 55 0.78 -16.74 9.34
CA VAL A 55 1.56 -17.06 8.12
C VAL A 55 3.06 -17.26 8.41
N LYS A 56 3.53 -16.79 9.58
CA LYS A 56 4.93 -16.75 10.03
C LYS A 56 5.88 -16.12 9.01
N ASN A 57 5.39 -15.17 8.21
CA ASN A 57 6.20 -14.48 7.20
C ASN A 57 5.56 -13.15 6.76
N LYS A 58 6.25 -12.04 7.05
CA LYS A 58 5.81 -10.67 6.74
C LYS A 58 5.64 -10.41 5.25
N SER A 59 6.62 -10.81 4.44
CA SER A 59 6.60 -10.61 3.00
C SER A 59 5.44 -11.35 2.33
N LYS A 60 5.01 -12.49 2.89
CA LYS A 60 3.81 -13.18 2.41
C LYS A 60 2.53 -12.41 2.71
N VAL A 61 2.38 -11.84 3.91
CA VAL A 61 1.21 -11.01 4.24
C VAL A 61 1.08 -9.85 3.25
N LEU A 62 2.16 -9.07 3.04
CA LEU A 62 2.13 -7.95 2.10
C LEU A 62 1.86 -8.38 0.66
N PHE A 63 2.47 -9.49 0.22
CA PHE A 63 2.24 -10.02 -1.12
C PHE A 63 0.79 -10.48 -1.32
N THR A 64 0.17 -11.08 -0.30
CA THR A 64 -1.25 -11.44 -0.33
C THR A 64 -2.13 -10.22 -0.56
N GLU A 65 -1.91 -9.11 0.16
CA GLU A 65 -2.72 -7.90 -0.01
C GLU A 65 -2.53 -7.26 -1.40
N ILE A 66 -1.30 -7.28 -1.93
CA ILE A 66 -1.02 -6.83 -3.31
C ILE A 66 -1.81 -7.69 -4.32
N CYS A 67 -1.74 -9.02 -4.20
CA CYS A 67 -2.48 -9.91 -5.09
C CYS A 67 -4.01 -9.75 -4.95
N SER A 68 -4.52 -9.46 -3.75
CA SER A 68 -5.96 -9.18 -3.56
C SER A 68 -6.39 -7.89 -4.26
N LEU A 69 -5.57 -6.84 -4.27
CA LEU A 69 -5.83 -5.63 -5.06
C LEU A 69 -5.79 -5.90 -6.56
N ILE A 70 -4.79 -6.67 -7.02
CA ILE A 70 -4.67 -7.07 -8.42
C ILE A 70 -5.90 -7.87 -8.86
N GLN A 71 -6.34 -8.84 -8.05
CA GLN A 71 -7.54 -9.64 -8.34
C GLN A 71 -8.77 -8.74 -8.49
N GLN A 72 -8.98 -7.81 -7.54
CA GLN A 72 -10.14 -6.92 -7.59
C GLN A 72 -10.14 -6.03 -8.82
N ALA A 73 -8.98 -5.47 -9.17
CA ALA A 73 -8.82 -4.68 -10.39
C ALA A 73 -9.11 -5.52 -11.64
N PHE A 74 -8.63 -6.77 -11.69
CA PHE A 74 -8.93 -7.69 -12.79
C PHE A 74 -10.42 -8.05 -12.87
N GLU A 75 -11.13 -8.24 -11.75
CA GLU A 75 -12.57 -8.50 -11.80
C GLU A 75 -13.40 -7.28 -12.23
N GLN A 76 -12.93 -6.07 -11.89
CA GLN A 76 -13.60 -4.82 -12.24
C GLN A 76 -13.31 -4.35 -13.67
N ASP A 77 -12.23 -4.84 -14.26
CA ASP A 77 -11.86 -4.54 -15.63
C ASP A 77 -12.86 -5.15 -16.62
N ALA A 78 -13.69 -4.28 -17.21
CA ALA A 78 -14.67 -4.65 -18.22
C ALA A 78 -14.07 -4.63 -19.63
N THR A 79 -12.80 -4.24 -19.80
CA THR A 79 -12.13 -4.27 -21.10
C THR A 79 -11.74 -5.71 -21.43
N GLY A 80 -12.35 -6.25 -22.49
CA GLY A 80 -12.21 -7.66 -22.85
C GLY A 80 -11.20 -7.94 -23.96
N ASP A 81 -10.80 -6.91 -24.71
CA ASP A 81 -10.12 -7.10 -25.99
C ASP A 81 -8.60 -7.03 -25.89
N GLU A 82 -8.05 -6.35 -24.87
CA GLU A 82 -6.60 -6.21 -24.66
C GLU A 82 -6.16 -6.79 -23.30
N PRO A 83 -4.93 -7.35 -23.20
CA PRO A 83 -4.41 -7.83 -21.93
C PRO A 83 -4.24 -6.71 -20.90
N MET A 84 -4.82 -6.88 -19.71
CA MET A 84 -4.63 -5.95 -18.58
C MET A 84 -3.14 -5.91 -18.19
N GLN A 85 -2.54 -4.73 -18.16
CA GLN A 85 -1.14 -4.54 -17.73
C GLN A 85 -1.08 -4.18 -16.25
N VAL A 86 -0.33 -4.97 -15.48
CA VAL A 86 -0.12 -4.76 -14.04
C VAL A 86 1.37 -4.58 -13.78
N ILE A 87 1.74 -3.43 -13.23
CA ILE A 87 3.13 -3.11 -12.90
C ILE A 87 3.25 -2.95 -11.39
N VAL A 88 4.19 -3.67 -10.81
CA VAL A 88 4.42 -3.73 -9.36
C VAL A 88 5.87 -3.39 -9.08
N ASP A 89 6.12 -2.45 -8.17
CA ASP A 89 7.48 -2.25 -7.67
C ASP A 89 7.94 -3.50 -6.92
N ARG A 90 9.19 -3.90 -7.17
CA ARG A 90 9.69 -5.21 -6.74
C ARG A 90 9.57 -5.39 -5.23
N GLN A 91 9.02 -6.53 -4.83
CA GLN A 91 8.80 -6.86 -3.42
C GLN A 91 10.05 -7.51 -2.83
N GLY A 92 10.91 -6.67 -2.25
CA GLY A 92 12.18 -7.09 -1.64
C GLY A 92 13.16 -7.66 -2.67
N GLY A 93 13.97 -8.64 -2.27
CA GLY A 93 14.96 -9.29 -3.14
C GLY A 93 14.40 -10.36 -4.09
N ARG A 94 13.07 -10.54 -4.16
CA ARG A 94 12.46 -11.62 -4.93
C ARG A 94 12.57 -11.37 -6.44
N ILE A 95 13.10 -12.36 -7.16
CA ILE A 95 13.26 -12.36 -8.62
C ILE A 95 12.33 -13.38 -9.29
N ASN A 96 11.88 -14.42 -8.59
CA ASN A 96 10.91 -15.39 -9.11
C ASN A 96 9.63 -15.33 -8.28
N TYR A 97 8.50 -15.09 -8.95
CA TYR A 97 7.17 -14.98 -8.36
C TYR A 97 6.22 -16.10 -8.81
N GLN A 98 6.65 -17.01 -9.68
CA GLN A 98 5.78 -17.98 -10.33
C GLN A 98 5.00 -18.84 -9.34
N ARG A 99 5.69 -19.38 -8.32
CA ARG A 99 5.05 -20.23 -7.31
C ARG A 99 4.02 -19.46 -6.49
N GLU A 100 4.36 -18.26 -6.06
CA GLU A 100 3.47 -17.41 -5.29
C GLU A 100 2.28 -16.93 -6.11
N LEU A 101 2.47 -16.56 -7.38
CA LEU A 101 1.38 -16.19 -8.29
C LEU A 101 0.41 -17.35 -8.50
N LEU A 102 0.90 -18.54 -8.85
CA LEU A 102 0.05 -19.73 -9.00
C LEU A 102 -0.72 -20.09 -7.72
N ARG A 103 -0.14 -19.79 -6.54
CA ARG A 103 -0.83 -19.98 -5.26
C ARG A 103 -1.92 -18.93 -5.03
N MET A 104 -1.68 -17.68 -5.42
CA MET A 104 -2.62 -16.58 -5.21
C MET A 104 -3.75 -16.56 -6.25
N PHE A 105 -3.50 -17.12 -7.43
CA PHE A 105 -4.40 -17.14 -8.57
C PHE A 105 -4.55 -18.58 -9.12
N PRO A 106 -5.09 -19.52 -8.32
CA PRO A 106 -5.10 -20.95 -8.66
C PRO A 106 -5.89 -21.29 -9.93
N GLU A 107 -6.80 -20.42 -10.34
CA GLU A 107 -7.63 -20.61 -11.54
C GLU A 107 -7.00 -20.04 -12.83
N PHE A 108 -5.82 -19.42 -12.74
CA PHE A 108 -5.09 -18.89 -13.89
C PHE A 108 -4.04 -19.88 -14.37
N SER A 109 -3.90 -19.98 -15.69
CA SER A 109 -2.66 -20.49 -16.30
C SER A 109 -1.60 -19.40 -16.29
N LEU A 110 -0.32 -19.76 -16.19
CA LEU A 110 0.80 -18.82 -16.10
C LEU A 110 1.92 -19.20 -17.08
N SER A 111 2.38 -18.24 -17.87
CA SER A 111 3.60 -18.33 -18.68
C SER A 111 4.61 -17.26 -18.25
N VAL A 112 5.91 -17.58 -18.33
CA VAL A 112 6.99 -16.63 -18.02
C VAL A 112 7.35 -15.87 -19.29
N ILE A 113 7.13 -14.56 -19.31
CA ILE A 113 7.52 -13.69 -20.43
C ILE A 113 9.01 -13.33 -20.32
N ARG A 114 9.45 -12.95 -19.11
CA ARG A 114 10.82 -12.45 -18.86
C ARG A 114 11.18 -12.67 -17.40
N GLN A 115 12.42 -13.05 -17.11
CA GLN A 115 12.91 -13.11 -15.74
C GLN A 115 14.41 -12.80 -15.69
N ASP A 116 14.75 -11.62 -15.20
CA ASP A 116 16.13 -11.17 -15.00
C ASP A 116 16.30 -10.25 -13.78
N ALA A 117 17.51 -9.74 -13.60
CA ALA A 117 17.85 -8.88 -12.47
C ALA A 117 17.03 -7.57 -12.42
N ALA A 118 16.52 -7.07 -13.54
CA ALA A 118 15.76 -5.83 -13.62
C ALA A 118 14.24 -6.04 -13.56
N MET A 119 13.74 -7.17 -14.09
CA MET A 119 12.31 -7.40 -14.26
C MET A 119 11.91 -8.88 -14.22
N SER A 120 10.76 -9.17 -13.63
CA SER A 120 10.09 -10.48 -13.70
C SER A 120 8.68 -10.29 -14.22
N SER A 121 8.39 -10.86 -15.40
CA SER A 121 7.14 -10.65 -16.15
C SER A 121 6.46 -11.98 -16.43
N TYR A 122 5.16 -12.03 -16.18
CA TYR A 122 4.33 -13.22 -16.32
C TYR A 122 3.06 -12.88 -17.09
N GLU A 123 2.63 -13.76 -17.99
CA GLU A 123 1.28 -13.73 -18.57
C GLU A 123 0.41 -14.69 -17.79
N MET A 124 -0.77 -14.23 -17.38
CA MET A 124 -1.74 -15.02 -16.64
C MET A 124 -3.07 -15.00 -17.39
N THR A 125 -3.63 -16.18 -17.66
CA THR A 125 -4.85 -16.32 -18.46
C THR A 125 -5.92 -17.10 -17.71
N ARG A 126 -7.14 -16.55 -17.66
CA ARG A 126 -8.34 -17.18 -17.08
C ARG A 126 -9.55 -16.95 -17.99
N SER A 127 -10.16 -18.03 -18.46
CA SER A 127 -11.39 -17.99 -19.28
C SER A 127 -11.30 -17.04 -20.48
N GLY A 128 -10.15 -17.04 -21.17
CA GLY A 128 -9.90 -16.18 -22.34
C GLY A 128 -9.45 -14.75 -22.02
N ARG A 129 -9.59 -14.28 -20.77
CA ARG A 129 -9.08 -12.99 -20.33
C ARG A 129 -7.61 -13.10 -19.92
N VAL A 130 -6.82 -12.08 -20.29
CA VAL A 130 -5.36 -12.08 -20.09
C VAL A 130 -4.94 -10.90 -19.22
N MET A 131 -4.04 -11.17 -18.26
CA MET A 131 -3.36 -10.16 -17.46
C MET A 131 -1.84 -10.39 -17.54
N ARG A 132 -1.07 -9.33 -17.71
CA ARG A 132 0.40 -9.38 -17.65
C ARG A 132 0.88 -8.67 -16.40
N ILE A 133 1.59 -9.39 -15.54
CA ILE A 133 2.11 -8.87 -14.27
C ILE A 133 3.62 -8.69 -14.38
N HIS A 134 4.10 -7.49 -14.09
CA HIS A 134 5.49 -7.07 -14.20
C HIS A 134 6.02 -6.60 -12.84
N PHE A 135 7.00 -7.31 -12.28
CA PHE A 135 7.72 -6.91 -11.08
C PHE A 135 9.02 -6.22 -11.46
N CYS A 136 9.08 -4.91 -11.30
CA CYS A 136 10.15 -4.05 -11.81
C CYS A 136 10.94 -3.42 -10.67
N ILE A 137 12.27 -3.33 -10.79
CA ILE A 137 13.06 -2.53 -9.85
C ILE A 137 12.79 -1.04 -10.04
N LYS A 138 12.58 -0.31 -8.93
CA LYS A 138 12.37 1.14 -8.93
C LYS A 138 11.27 1.53 -9.92
N ALA A 139 10.16 0.80 -9.85
CA ALA A 139 9.08 0.97 -10.80
C ALA A 139 8.37 2.33 -10.62
N ASP A 140 8.34 2.84 -9.39
CA ASP A 140 7.82 4.15 -9.04
C ASP A 140 8.56 5.31 -9.72
N SER A 141 9.84 5.16 -10.05
CA SER A 141 10.60 6.18 -10.79
C SER A 141 10.44 6.09 -12.32
N LYS A 142 9.65 5.14 -12.82
CA LYS A 142 9.55 4.82 -14.26
C LYS A 142 8.12 4.82 -14.77
N TYR A 143 7.15 4.46 -13.93
CA TYR A 143 5.77 4.24 -14.33
C TYR A 143 4.85 5.11 -13.48
N LEU A 144 4.06 5.96 -14.15
CA LEU A 144 3.11 6.88 -13.51
C LEU A 144 2.16 6.16 -12.56
N THR A 145 1.62 5.01 -12.96
CA THR A 145 0.66 4.23 -12.15
C THR A 145 1.28 3.75 -10.84
N VAL A 146 2.55 3.33 -10.87
CA VAL A 146 3.27 2.90 -9.67
C VAL A 146 3.66 4.09 -8.79
N ALA A 147 4.10 5.20 -9.40
CA ALA A 147 4.38 6.44 -8.70
C ALA A 147 3.15 6.92 -7.92
N LEU A 148 1.99 6.95 -8.59
CA LEU A 148 0.71 7.36 -8.01
C LEU A 148 0.29 6.44 -6.86
N ALA A 149 0.35 5.11 -7.05
CA ALA A 149 0.05 4.15 -5.98
C ALA A 149 0.97 4.33 -4.75
N SER A 150 2.24 4.63 -4.98
CA SER A 150 3.23 4.92 -3.95
C SER A 150 2.91 6.21 -3.19
N MET A 151 2.61 7.30 -3.92
CA MET A 151 2.24 8.60 -3.35
C MET A 151 0.97 8.50 -2.50
N VAL A 152 -0.07 7.85 -3.02
CA VAL A 152 -1.35 7.66 -2.31
C VAL A 152 -1.15 6.87 -1.02
N SER A 153 -0.39 5.77 -1.08
CA SER A 153 -0.16 4.94 0.11
C SER A 153 0.67 5.67 1.18
N LYS A 154 1.65 6.50 0.77
CA LYS A 154 2.42 7.36 1.67
C LYS A 154 1.56 8.47 2.27
N TYR A 155 0.73 9.12 1.44
CA TYR A 155 -0.21 10.14 1.89
C TYR A 155 -1.14 9.59 2.98
N LEU A 156 -1.80 8.46 2.71
CA LEU A 156 -2.68 7.82 3.70
C LEU A 156 -1.95 7.43 4.97
N ARG A 157 -0.70 6.94 4.86
CA ARG A 157 0.14 6.62 6.02
C ARG A 157 0.40 7.86 6.88
N GLU A 158 0.71 9.00 6.27
CA GLU A 158 0.93 10.25 7.00
C GLU A 158 -0.36 10.77 7.64
N VAL A 159 -1.51 10.71 6.94
CA VAL A 159 -2.82 11.06 7.52
C VAL A 159 -3.10 10.19 8.76
N MET A 160 -2.88 8.88 8.66
CA MET A 160 -3.06 7.96 9.78
C MET A 160 -2.11 8.28 10.94
N MET A 161 -0.84 8.60 10.68
CA MET A 161 0.09 8.99 11.73
C MET A 161 -0.29 10.32 12.40
N ALA A 162 -0.73 11.32 11.64
CA ALA A 162 -1.23 12.58 12.18
C ALA A 162 -2.46 12.36 13.08
N SER A 163 -3.40 11.51 12.63
CA SER A 163 -4.59 11.11 13.39
C SER A 163 -4.23 10.42 14.71
N LEU A 164 -3.26 9.49 14.66
CA LEU A 164 -2.75 8.80 15.84
C LEU A 164 -2.09 9.76 16.83
N ASN A 165 -1.24 10.67 16.35
CA ASN A 165 -0.60 11.67 17.18
C ASN A 165 -1.63 12.59 17.84
N ARG A 166 -2.61 13.11 17.08
CA ARG A 166 -3.65 13.98 17.64
C ARG A 166 -4.38 13.32 18.81
N TYR A 167 -4.86 12.10 18.60
CA TYR A 167 -5.60 11.35 19.61
C TYR A 167 -4.81 11.18 20.92
N PHE A 168 -3.54 10.79 20.85
CA PHE A 168 -2.75 10.54 22.05
C PHE A 168 -2.22 11.82 22.69
N CYS A 169 -1.88 12.84 21.91
CA CYS A 169 -1.43 14.13 22.43
C CYS A 169 -2.57 14.90 23.12
N GLU A 170 -3.83 14.69 22.73
CA GLU A 170 -4.99 15.24 23.46
C GLU A 170 -5.20 14.56 24.83
N LEU A 171 -4.81 13.28 24.95
CA LEU A 171 -4.95 12.49 26.18
C LEU A 171 -3.79 12.65 27.16
N CYS A 172 -2.59 12.97 26.66
CA CYS A 172 -1.35 12.97 27.43
C CYS A 172 -0.70 14.36 27.41
N THR A 173 -0.39 14.90 28.58
CA THR A 173 0.31 16.19 28.70
C THR A 173 1.76 16.05 28.24
N ASP A 174 2.26 17.03 27.49
CA ASP A 174 3.65 17.09 26.98
C ASP A 174 4.11 15.86 26.16
N LEU A 175 3.18 15.06 25.63
CA LEU A 175 3.52 13.95 24.75
C LEU A 175 4.03 14.47 23.41
N LYS A 176 5.28 14.12 23.07
CA LYS A 176 5.86 14.48 21.76
C LYS A 176 5.35 13.54 20.66
N PRO A 177 4.90 14.06 19.51
CA PRO A 177 4.41 13.25 18.41
C PRO A 177 5.50 12.33 17.86
N THR A 178 5.07 11.25 17.20
CA THR A 178 5.94 10.24 16.58
C THR A 178 5.76 10.21 15.08
N ALA A 179 6.88 10.05 14.38
CA ALA A 179 6.90 9.69 12.97
C ALA A 179 6.74 8.18 12.76
N GLY A 180 6.65 7.36 13.82
CA GLY A 180 6.39 5.92 13.76
C GLY A 180 7.60 5.07 13.31
N TYR A 181 8.80 5.66 13.25
CA TYR A 181 10.03 4.92 12.98
C TYR A 181 10.50 4.17 14.23
N TRP A 182 11.37 3.17 14.08
CA TRP A 182 11.75 2.27 15.18
C TRP A 182 12.13 2.99 16.49
N GLN A 183 13.15 3.85 16.45
CA GLN A 183 13.66 4.53 17.65
C GLN A 183 12.64 5.53 18.22
N ASP A 184 12.06 6.35 17.34
CA ASP A 184 11.09 7.39 17.70
C ASP A 184 9.75 6.81 18.21
N GLY A 185 9.27 5.73 17.61
CA GLY A 185 8.07 5.01 18.03
C GLY A 185 8.27 4.26 19.35
N GLN A 186 9.45 3.69 19.59
CA GLN A 186 9.78 3.10 20.90
C GLN A 186 9.75 4.15 22.01
N ARG A 187 10.29 5.35 21.76
CA ARG A 187 10.17 6.49 22.68
C ARG A 187 8.69 6.81 22.93
N PHE A 188 7.90 6.98 21.88
CA PHE A 188 6.48 7.29 22.00
C PHE A 188 5.70 6.28 22.84
N VAL A 189 5.88 4.97 22.61
CA VAL A 189 5.22 3.92 23.40
C VAL A 189 5.70 3.92 24.86
N LYS A 190 6.96 4.24 25.12
CA LYS A 190 7.50 4.39 26.48
C LYS A 190 6.85 5.58 27.18
N ASP A 191 6.76 6.73 26.52
CA ASP A 191 6.15 7.95 27.07
C ASP A 191 4.64 7.75 27.31
N LEU A 192 3.93 7.05 26.42
CA LEU A 192 2.55 6.63 26.68
C LEU A 192 2.44 5.74 27.91
N SER A 193 3.38 4.80 28.10
CA SER A 193 3.36 3.89 29.25
C SER A 193 3.62 4.60 30.58
N THR A 194 4.20 5.80 30.58
CA THR A 194 4.44 6.56 31.83
C THR A 194 3.23 7.40 32.23
N GLN A 195 2.36 7.75 31.28
CA GLN A 195 1.20 8.62 31.51
C GLN A 195 -0.13 7.86 31.54
N LEU A 196 -0.25 6.77 30.77
CA LEU A 196 -1.46 5.98 30.65
C LEU A 196 -1.32 4.62 31.34
N LYS A 197 -2.39 4.19 32.00
CA LYS A 197 -2.49 2.85 32.58
C LYS A 197 -2.57 1.80 31.46
N PRO A 198 -2.13 0.55 31.70
CA PRO A 198 -2.13 -0.51 30.68
C PRO A 198 -3.48 -0.84 30.02
N HIS A 199 -4.62 -0.52 30.65
CA HIS A 199 -5.95 -0.73 30.06
C HIS A 199 -6.42 0.44 29.18
N GLN A 200 -5.73 1.57 29.21
CA GLN A 200 -6.09 2.77 28.43
C GLN A 200 -5.53 2.72 27.01
N PHE A 201 -4.51 1.89 26.75
CA PHE A 201 -4.02 1.63 25.41
C PHE A 201 -3.40 0.24 25.30
N ASP A 202 -3.47 -0.34 24.11
CA ASP A 202 -2.95 -1.67 23.81
C ASP A 202 -1.70 -1.56 22.95
N LYS A 203 -0.56 -2.05 23.46
CA LYS A 203 0.73 -2.01 22.75
C LYS A 203 0.71 -2.83 21.48
N ASP A 204 -0.06 -3.90 21.42
CA ASP A 204 -0.14 -4.79 20.24
C ASP A 204 -0.89 -4.12 19.08
N LYS A 205 -1.60 -3.02 19.35
CA LYS A 205 -2.23 -2.16 18.34
C LYS A 205 -1.33 -1.02 17.86
N LEU A 206 -0.13 -0.88 18.43
CA LEU A 206 0.84 0.18 18.09
C LEU A 206 2.18 -0.37 17.58
N VAL A 207 2.59 -1.53 18.08
CA VAL A 207 3.89 -2.13 17.77
C VAL A 207 3.72 -3.37 16.90
N ARG A 208 4.33 -3.36 15.72
CA ARG A 208 4.37 -4.53 14.84
C ARG A 208 5.30 -5.59 15.43
N ILE A 209 4.88 -6.85 15.42
CA ILE A 209 5.75 -7.97 15.80
C ILE A 209 6.93 -8.11 14.83
N LEU A 210 8.09 -8.49 15.35
CA LEU A 210 9.31 -8.72 14.57
C LEU A 210 9.25 -9.99 13.74
#